data_AF-A0A7C7ZGH2-F1
#
_entry.id   AF-A0A7C7ZGH2-F1
#
_cell.length_a   1.000
_cell.length_b   1.000
_cell.length_c   1.000
_cell.angle_alpha   90.00
_cell.angle_beta   90.00
_cell.angle_gamma   90.00
#
_symmetry.space_group_name_H-M   'P 1'
#
loop_
_entity.id
_entity.type
_entity.pdbx_description
1 polymer ?
#
loop_
_entity_poly.entity_id
_entity_poly.type
_entity_poly.pdbx_seq_one_letter_code
_entity_poly.pdbx_strand_id
1 'polypeptide(L)'
;MDIRWHVVTELAPSCRETAEARINRLAEGQKDLIHVVIHVEGSKHHQHGAAEAKIRCQAKGRELIAHERDDEPEIALTRALDVFEREVRSMRSKRRDHRGGGRGRATEEAGDDRADEADDDEESAIAEGMD
;
A
#
# COMPACT_ATOMS: atom_id res chain seq x y z
N MET A 1 8.45 -19.67 6.95
CA MET A 1 7.76 -18.79 5.98
C MET A 1 7.86 -19.47 4.64
N ASP A 2 6.77 -19.60 3.90
CA ASP A 2 6.77 -20.10 2.53
C ASP A 2 6.37 -19.00 1.53
N ILE A 3 6.88 -19.09 0.30
CA ILE A 3 6.61 -18.14 -0.79
C ILE A 3 5.97 -18.90 -1.95
N ARG A 4 4.79 -18.45 -2.37
CA ARG A 4 4.06 -18.97 -3.53
C ARG A 4 4.02 -17.91 -4.63
N TRP A 5 4.27 -18.37 -5.85
CA TRP A 5 4.25 -17.53 -7.04
C TRP A 5 3.07 -17.86 -7.94
N HIS A 6 2.40 -16.81 -8.43
CA HIS A 6 1.41 -16.86 -9.49
C HIS A 6 1.85 -15.86 -10.56
N VAL A 7 2.50 -16.35 -11.61
CA VAL A 7 3.01 -15.51 -12.70
C VAL A 7 2.21 -15.85 -13.95
N VAL A 8 1.51 -14.85 -14.49
CA VAL A 8 0.64 -14.99 -15.68
C VAL A 8 1.29 -14.37 -16.92
N THR A 9 2.53 -13.91 -16.80
CA THR A 9 3.32 -13.26 -17.85
C THR A 9 4.74 -13.81 -17.89
N GLU A 10 5.50 -13.46 -18.92
CA GLU A 10 6.95 -13.66 -18.91
C GLU A 10 7.59 -12.71 -17.89
N LEU A 11 8.43 -13.26 -17.02
CA LEU A 11 9.17 -12.55 -15.97
C LEU A 11 10.58 -13.11 -15.93
N ALA A 12 11.60 -12.26 -15.94
CA ALA A 12 12.98 -12.71 -15.87
C ALA A 12 13.24 -13.53 -14.59
N PRO A 13 13.98 -14.67 -14.67
CA PRO A 13 14.30 -15.47 -13.50
C PRO A 13 15.04 -14.70 -12.40
N SER A 14 15.90 -13.75 -12.79
CA SER A 14 16.63 -12.86 -11.88
C SER A 14 15.70 -11.98 -11.02
N CYS A 15 14.55 -11.55 -11.55
CA CYS A 15 13.55 -10.79 -10.78
C CYS A 15 12.96 -11.65 -9.67
N ARG A 16 12.67 -12.92 -9.97
CA ARG A 16 12.15 -13.88 -8.99
C ARG A 16 13.16 -14.13 -7.87
N GLU A 17 14.40 -14.42 -8.23
CA GLU A 17 15.49 -14.65 -7.27
C GLU A 17 15.71 -13.43 -6.37
N THR A 18 15.72 -12.22 -6.97
CA THR A 18 15.86 -10.96 -6.24
C THR A 18 14.71 -10.74 -5.25
N ALA A 19 13.47 -10.99 -5.68
CA ALA A 19 12.29 -10.85 -4.83
C ALA A 19 12.33 -11.84 -3.65
N GLU A 20 12.62 -13.11 -3.92
CA GLU A 20 12.74 -14.15 -2.88
C GLU A 20 13.87 -13.81 -1.90
N ALA A 21 15.03 -13.35 -2.38
CA ALA A 21 16.15 -12.94 -1.53
C ALA A 21 15.77 -11.77 -0.61
N ARG A 22 15.07 -10.75 -1.13
CA ARG A 22 14.59 -9.61 -0.33
C ARG A 22 13.59 -10.04 0.74
N ILE A 23 12.61 -10.88 0.39
CA ILE A 23 11.59 -11.38 1.34
C ILE A 23 12.23 -12.28 2.40
N ASN A 24 13.16 -13.17 2.00
CA ASN A 24 13.89 -14.02 2.94
C ASN A 24 14.73 -13.19 3.92
N ARG A 25 15.38 -12.13 3.45
CA ARG A 25 16.11 -11.19 4.33
C ARG A 25 15.19 -10.50 5.33
N LEU A 26 13.94 -10.18 4.96
CA LEU A 26 12.96 -9.66 5.94
C LEU A 26 12.59 -10.70 6.99
N ALA A 27 12.48 -11.97 6.61
CA ALA A 27 12.12 -13.07 7.50
C ALA A 27 13.27 -13.55 8.39
N GLU A 28 14.52 -13.21 8.06
CA GLU A 28 15.69 -13.64 8.81
C GLU A 28 15.62 -13.22 10.28
N GLY A 29 15.74 -14.20 11.18
CA GLY A 29 15.65 -14.00 12.63
C GLY A 29 14.25 -13.60 13.15
N GLN A 30 13.22 -13.55 12.29
CA GLN A 30 11.87 -13.12 12.64
C GLN A 30 10.84 -14.20 12.30
N LYS A 31 9.83 -14.37 13.15
CA LYS A 31 8.75 -15.37 12.97
C LYS A 31 7.38 -14.74 12.71
N ASP A 32 7.37 -13.48 12.27
CA ASP A 32 6.16 -12.71 12.07
C ASP A 32 5.55 -12.87 10.69
N LEU A 33 6.33 -13.18 9.65
CA LEU A 33 5.85 -13.52 8.30
C LEU A 33 5.57 -15.03 8.22
N ILE A 34 4.35 -15.40 7.84
CA ILE A 34 3.87 -16.80 7.86
C ILE A 34 3.85 -17.35 6.44
N HIS A 35 3.08 -16.72 5.56
CA HIS A 35 2.84 -17.15 4.18
C HIS A 35 2.88 -15.95 3.25
N VAL A 36 3.62 -16.01 2.14
CA VAL A 36 3.70 -14.94 1.14
C VAL A 36 3.24 -15.46 -0.21
N VAL A 37 2.32 -14.72 -0.84
CA VAL A 37 1.82 -15.00 -2.19
C VAL A 37 2.15 -13.80 -3.07
N ILE A 38 2.88 -14.05 -4.15
CA ILE A 38 3.28 -13.04 -5.14
C ILE A 38 2.53 -13.34 -6.43
N HIS A 39 1.78 -12.35 -6.90
CA HIS A 39 1.03 -12.39 -8.14
C HIS A 39 1.60 -11.35 -9.11
N VAL A 40 1.91 -11.75 -10.33
CA VAL A 40 2.43 -10.86 -11.38
C VAL A 40 1.67 -11.13 -12.67
N GLU A 41 1.03 -10.10 -13.21
CA GLU A 41 0.36 -10.11 -14.50
C GLU A 41 0.99 -9.07 -15.44
N GLY A 42 1.11 -9.42 -16.71
CA GLY A 42 1.58 -8.50 -17.76
C GLY A 42 0.45 -7.60 -18.26
N SER A 43 0.82 -6.58 -19.03
CA SER A 43 -0.15 -5.70 -19.68
C SER A 43 -0.97 -6.47 -20.72
N LYS A 44 -2.30 -6.35 -20.67
CA LYS A 44 -3.19 -6.98 -21.66
C LYS A 44 -3.26 -6.09 -22.89
N HIS A 45 -2.53 -6.41 -23.97
CA HIS A 45 -2.40 -5.63 -25.22
C HIS A 45 -3.69 -5.11 -25.89
N HIS A 46 -4.89 -5.55 -25.48
CA HIS A 46 -6.18 -5.09 -26.04
C HIS A 46 -6.98 -4.16 -25.11
N GLN A 47 -6.53 -3.97 -23.88
CA GLN A 47 -7.07 -2.97 -22.96
C GLN A 47 -5.88 -2.13 -22.49
N HIS A 48 -6.06 -0.84 -22.25
CA HIS A 48 -5.01 0.03 -21.72
C HIS A 48 -4.65 -0.33 -20.26
N GLY A 49 -4.28 -1.58 -20.00
CA GLY A 49 -3.96 -2.12 -18.70
C GLY A 49 -2.45 -2.17 -18.51
N ALA A 50 -1.98 -1.44 -17.51
CA ALA A 50 -0.64 -1.59 -16.97
C ALA A 50 -0.42 -3.03 -16.46
N ALA A 51 0.82 -3.51 -16.49
CA ALA A 51 1.21 -4.70 -15.77
C ALA A 51 0.96 -4.50 -14.26
N GLU A 52 0.63 -5.59 -13.56
CA GLU A 52 0.25 -5.54 -12.15
C GLU A 52 1.10 -6.51 -11.33
N ALA A 53 1.52 -6.07 -10.15
CA ALA A 53 2.16 -6.94 -9.17
C ALA A 53 1.52 -6.78 -7.79
N LYS A 54 1.13 -7.90 -7.19
CA LYS A 54 0.48 -7.95 -5.87
C LYS A 54 1.19 -8.93 -4.96
N ILE A 55 1.59 -8.46 -3.78
CA ILE A 55 2.19 -9.27 -2.72
C ILE A 55 1.21 -9.32 -1.56
N ARG A 56 0.68 -10.50 -1.25
CA ARG A 56 -0.10 -10.76 -0.05
C ARG A 56 0.74 -11.51 0.94
N CYS A 57 0.75 -11.09 2.20
CA CYS A 57 1.42 -11.81 3.26
C CYS A 57 0.49 -11.99 4.44
N GLN A 58 0.29 -13.25 4.83
CA GLN A 58 -0.23 -13.57 6.15
C GLN A 58 0.91 -13.35 7.16
N ALA A 59 0.76 -12.34 8.01
CA ALA A 59 1.67 -12.08 9.11
C ALA A 59 0.95 -12.32 10.45
N LYS A 60 1.70 -12.45 11.55
CA LYS A 60 1.16 -12.78 12.88
C LYS A 60 0.10 -11.76 13.34
N GLY A 61 -1.19 -12.06 13.20
CA GLY A 61 -2.28 -11.19 13.65
C GLY A 61 -2.64 -10.05 12.70
N ARG A 62 -2.16 -10.05 11.44
CA ARG A 62 -2.75 -9.23 10.35
C ARG A 62 -2.34 -9.73 8.97
N GLU A 63 -3.12 -9.38 7.96
CA GLU A 63 -2.71 -9.49 6.55
C GLU A 63 -2.01 -8.20 6.10
N LEU A 64 -0.96 -8.34 5.30
CA LEU A 64 -0.30 -7.25 4.57
C LEU A 64 -0.57 -7.44 3.08
N ILE A 65 -0.91 -6.35 2.39
CA ILE A 65 -1.12 -6.35 0.94
C ILE A 65 -0.37 -5.17 0.36
N ALA A 66 0.56 -5.44 -0.55
CA ALA A 66 1.18 -4.45 -1.41
C ALA A 66 0.71 -4.71 -2.85
N HIS A 67 0.29 -3.67 -3.54
CA HIS A 67 -0.22 -3.78 -4.91
C HIS A 67 0.26 -2.57 -5.69
N GLU A 68 0.98 -2.82 -6.77
CA GLU A 68 1.54 -1.80 -7.63
C GLU A 68 1.30 -2.15 -9.09
N ARG A 69 1.27 -1.10 -9.92
CA ARG A 69 1.06 -1.19 -11.36
C ARG A 69 2.14 -0.39 -12.07
N ASP A 70 2.58 -0.88 -13.21
CA ASP A 70 3.54 -0.21 -14.06
C ASP A 70 3.42 -0.71 -15.51
N ASP A 71 4.07 -0.07 -16.46
CA ASP A 71 4.04 -0.52 -17.86
C ASP A 71 4.79 -1.86 -18.02
N GLU A 72 5.81 -2.07 -17.18
CA GLU A 72 6.62 -3.28 -17.16
C GLU A 72 6.37 -4.13 -15.89
N PRO A 73 6.14 -5.45 -16.00
CA PRO A 73 5.85 -6.31 -14.86
C PRO A 73 6.99 -6.36 -13.84
N GLU A 74 8.24 -6.22 -14.30
CA GLU A 74 9.44 -6.18 -13.45
C GLU A 74 9.47 -4.93 -12.57
N ILE A 75 9.08 -3.79 -13.12
CA ILE A 75 9.00 -2.52 -12.40
C ILE A 75 7.85 -2.55 -11.41
N ALA A 76 6.66 -3.04 -11.83
CA ALA A 76 5.52 -3.24 -10.94
C ALA A 76 5.89 -4.12 -9.73
N LEU A 77 6.57 -5.25 -9.97
CA LEU A 77 7.04 -6.15 -8.91
C LEU A 77 8.03 -5.46 -7.96
N THR A 78 8.98 -4.71 -8.50
CA THR A 78 9.98 -4.01 -7.70
C THR A 78 9.32 -2.97 -6.79
N ARG A 79 8.37 -2.19 -7.30
CA ARG A 79 7.59 -1.22 -6.50
C ARG A 79 6.76 -1.92 -5.44
N ALA A 80 6.10 -3.03 -5.77
CA ALA A 80 5.31 -3.80 -4.82
C ALA A 80 6.19 -4.34 -3.67
N LEU A 81 7.41 -4.78 -3.97
CA LEU A 81 8.39 -5.20 -2.95
C LEU A 81 8.79 -4.05 -2.02
N ASP A 82 9.01 -2.85 -2.57
CA ASP A 82 9.37 -1.67 -1.77
C ASP A 82 8.25 -1.30 -0.79
N VAL A 83 7.00 -1.29 -1.26
CA VAL A 83 5.82 -1.04 -0.41
C VAL A 83 5.68 -2.14 0.65
N PHE A 84 5.84 -3.41 0.26
CA PHE A 84 5.78 -4.53 1.18
C PHE A 84 6.83 -4.43 2.30
N GLU A 85 8.08 -4.11 1.95
CA GLU A 85 9.15 -3.90 2.92
C GLU A 85 8.82 -2.78 3.93
N ARG A 86 8.27 -1.67 3.45
CA ARG A 86 7.84 -0.56 4.32
C ARG A 86 6.73 -1.00 5.27
N GLU A 87 5.74 -1.75 4.77
CA GLU A 87 4.64 -2.27 5.60
C GLU A 87 5.12 -3.25 6.68
N VAL A 88 6.06 -4.14 6.35
CA VAL A 88 6.68 -5.05 7.33
C VAL A 88 7.42 -4.26 8.41
N ARG A 89 8.22 -3.26 8.03
CA ARG A 89 8.93 -2.40 8.99
C ARG A 89 7.97 -1.62 9.88
N SER A 90 6.93 -1.02 9.29
CA SER A 90 5.87 -0.28 10.00
C SER A 90 5.14 -1.18 11.01
N MET A 91 4.74 -2.37 10.60
CA MET A 91 4.10 -3.37 11.46
C MET A 91 5.00 -3.74 12.66
N ARG A 92 6.28 -3.99 12.42
CA ARG A 92 7.25 -4.34 13.48
C ARG A 92 7.46 -3.19 14.45
N SER A 93 7.57 -1.96 13.95
CA SER A 93 7.68 -0.77 14.81
C SER A 93 6.48 -0.64 15.72
N LYS A 94 5.27 -0.67 15.16
CA LYS A 94 4.02 -0.59 15.94
C LYS A 94 4.01 -1.65 17.06
N ARG A 95 4.39 -2.90 16.80
CA ARG A 95 4.45 -3.95 17.84
C ARG A 95 5.52 -3.75 18.91
N ARG A 96 6.61 -3.04 18.60
CA ARG A 96 7.64 -2.68 19.57
C ARG A 96 7.09 -1.59 20.49
N ASP A 97 6.43 -0.59 19.91
CA ASP A 97 5.85 0.53 20.66
C ASP A 97 4.76 0.04 21.63
N HIS A 98 3.94 -0.92 21.21
CA HIS A 98 2.92 -1.55 22.08
C HIS A 98 3.52 -2.46 23.18
N ARG A 99 4.78 -2.89 23.08
CA ARG A 99 5.47 -3.68 24.13
C ARG A 99 6.32 -2.82 25.08
N GLY A 100 6.69 -1.59 24.67
CA GLY A 100 7.45 -0.65 25.50
C GLY A 100 6.61 0.46 26.14
N GLY A 101 5.37 0.66 25.70
CA GLY A 101 4.53 1.82 26.06
C GLY A 101 3.31 1.47 26.90
N GLY A 102 3.49 0.88 28.08
CA GLY A 102 2.42 0.75 29.09
C GLY A 102 1.90 2.09 29.65
N ARG A 103 2.16 3.24 29.00
CA ARG A 103 1.59 4.55 29.33
C ARG A 103 1.44 5.42 28.08
N GLY A 104 0.20 5.79 27.76
CA GLY A 104 -0.20 6.76 26.72
C GLY A 104 -0.57 6.07 25.41
N ARG A 105 -1.83 6.04 24.96
CA ARG A 105 -2.74 7.18 24.84
C ARG A 105 -4.19 6.67 24.72
N ALA A 106 -5.01 7.01 25.71
CA ALA A 106 -6.43 7.20 25.52
C ALA A 106 -6.62 8.61 24.96
N THR A 107 -7.22 8.71 23.77
CA THR A 107 -7.87 9.91 23.23
C THR A 107 -8.82 9.32 22.18
N GLU A 108 -10.07 8.99 22.55
CA GLU A 108 -11.19 9.94 22.57
C GLU A 108 -11.31 10.65 21.22
N GLU A 109 -11.94 10.00 20.23
CA GLU A 109 -12.64 10.74 19.18
C GLU A 109 -14.06 11.01 19.71
N ALA A 110 -14.13 12.02 20.57
CA ALA A 110 -15.36 12.76 20.85
C ALA A 110 -15.57 13.73 19.68
N GLY A 111 -16.83 13.85 19.25
CA GLY A 111 -17.24 14.73 18.15
C GLY A 111 -16.96 16.20 18.41
N ASP A 112 -16.79 16.95 17.33
CA ASP A 112 -16.88 18.42 17.32
C ASP A 112 -17.93 18.80 16.29
N ASP A 113 -19.15 18.99 16.81
CA ASP A 113 -20.15 19.89 16.23
C ASP A 113 -19.53 21.27 16.04
N ARG A 114 -19.40 21.73 14.80
CA ARG A 114 -19.38 23.16 14.50
C ARG A 114 -20.46 23.49 13.48
N ALA A 115 -21.56 23.96 14.03
CA ALA A 115 -22.53 24.79 13.36
C ALA A 115 -21.99 26.22 13.17
N ASP A 116 -22.47 26.83 12.08
CA ASP A 116 -22.88 28.23 11.96
C ASP A 116 -21.85 29.35 11.69
N GLU A 117 -22.40 30.38 11.04
CA GLU A 117 -21.89 31.68 10.57
C GLU A 117 -21.18 31.68 9.20
N ALA A 118 -21.78 32.09 8.08
CA ALA A 118 -22.57 33.29 7.68
C ALA A 118 -21.73 34.31 6.91
N ASP A 119 -22.32 34.74 5.78
CA ASP A 119 -22.12 35.98 5.02
C ASP A 119 -20.74 36.34 4.46
N ASP A 120 -20.65 36.33 3.13
CA ASP A 120 -19.97 37.37 2.36
C ASP A 120 -20.71 37.58 1.03
N ASP A 121 -21.62 38.57 1.05
CA ASP A 121 -22.15 39.27 -0.12
C ASP A 121 -21.02 40.12 -0.74
N GLU A 122 -20.59 39.83 -1.96
CA GLU A 122 -19.83 40.77 -2.79
C GLU A 122 -20.27 40.74 -4.26
N GLU A 123 -21.14 41.69 -4.58
CA GLU A 123 -21.04 42.64 -5.69
C GLU A 123 -20.50 42.16 -7.06
N SER A 124 -21.37 42.15 -8.08
CA SER A 124 -21.04 42.87 -9.32
C SER A 124 -22.21 43.09 -10.26
N ALA A 125 -22.24 44.34 -10.73
CA ALA A 125 -23.18 44.94 -11.64
C ALA A 125 -23.25 44.26 -13.02
N ILE A 126 -24.43 44.36 -13.65
CA ILE A 126 -24.51 44.71 -15.07
C ILE A 126 -25.69 45.65 -15.29
N ALA A 127 -25.37 46.71 -16.02
CA ALA A 127 -26.20 47.84 -16.33
C ALA A 127 -26.97 47.64 -17.65
N GLU A 128 -27.85 48.61 -17.89
CA GLU A 128 -28.38 49.09 -19.17
C GLU A 128 -29.66 48.44 -19.73
N GLY A 129 -30.61 49.32 -20.06
CA GLY A 129 -31.82 48.98 -20.81
C GLY A 129 -32.97 49.99 -20.68
N MET A 130 -32.71 51.29 -20.87
CA MET A 130 -33.73 52.30 -21.20
C MET A 130 -33.96 52.26 -22.73
N ASP A 131 -35.15 51.87 -23.18
CA ASP A 131 -36.14 52.69 -23.90
C ASP A 131 -37.39 51.85 -24.23
#